data_AF-A0A1I1LFL7-F1
#
_entry.id   AF-A0A1I1LFL7-F1
#
_cell.length_a   1.000
_cell.length_b   1.000
_cell.length_c   1.000
_cell.angle_alpha   90.00
_cell.angle_beta   90.00
_cell.angle_gamma   90.00
#
_symmetry.space_group_name_H-M   'P 1'
#
loop_
_entity.id
_entity.type
_entity.pdbx_description
1 polymer ?
#
loop_
_entity_poly.entity_id
_entity_poly.type
_entity_poly.pdbx_seq_one_letter_code
_entity_poly.pdbx_strand_id
1 'polypeptide(L)'
;MLAKLFPENLKDLTLFVQQETERFRVQEEYIRSIWAERTLVTADFWFGLVSNTEKVLEWFNVTLHRSPRVFSDHLFNGYNAIFLTNCLVEYADREECSPKLKEAIHLLFGHDKMIVADLNQ
;
A
#
# COMPACT_ATOMS: atom_id res chain seq x y z
N MET A 1 -11.81 -7.38 -4.11
CA MET A 1 -12.67 -8.10 -3.14
C MET A 1 -12.87 -7.26 -1.88
N LEU A 2 -11.81 -6.86 -1.18
CA LEU A 2 -11.87 -5.91 -0.05
C LEU A 2 -12.67 -4.64 -0.39
N ALA A 3 -12.38 -4.01 -1.53
CA ALA A 3 -13.06 -2.79 -1.97
C ALA A 3 -14.58 -2.91 -2.11
N LYS A 4 -15.10 -4.12 -2.41
CA LYS A 4 -16.54 -4.37 -2.50
C LYS A 4 -17.18 -4.59 -1.14
N LEU A 5 -16.41 -5.10 -0.17
CA LEU A 5 -16.86 -5.38 1.19
C LEU A 5 -16.88 -4.11 2.05
N PHE A 6 -15.96 -3.18 1.78
CA PHE A 6 -15.77 -1.95 2.55
C PHE A 6 -15.68 -0.71 1.63
N PRO A 7 -16.71 -0.42 0.81
CA PRO A 7 -16.70 0.71 -0.11
C PRO A 7 -16.53 2.07 0.60
N GLU A 8 -17.02 2.20 1.83
CA GLU A 8 -16.95 3.41 2.65
C GLU A 8 -15.52 3.76 3.09
N ASN A 9 -14.64 2.77 3.23
CA ASN A 9 -13.26 2.98 3.64
C ASN A 9 -12.32 3.29 2.48
N LEU A 10 -12.78 3.23 1.23
CA LEU A 10 -11.92 3.41 0.06
C LEU A 10 -11.23 4.77 0.02
N LYS A 11 -11.89 5.81 0.52
CA LYS A 11 -11.31 7.15 0.58
C LYS A 11 -10.09 7.17 1.51
N ASP A 12 -10.25 6.63 2.72
CA ASP A 12 -9.19 6.62 3.73
C ASP A 12 -8.05 5.69 3.32
N LEU A 13 -8.38 4.53 2.73
CA LEU A 13 -7.38 3.62 2.18
C LEU A 13 -6.60 4.25 1.02
N THR A 14 -7.28 4.96 0.11
CA THR A 14 -6.59 5.64 -1.00
C THR A 14 -5.66 6.74 -0.48
N LEU A 15 -6.12 7.53 0.49
CA LEU A 15 -5.31 8.57 1.14
C LEU A 15 -4.10 7.95 1.85
N PHE A 16 -4.30 6.84 2.56
CA PHE A 16 -3.20 6.16 3.23
C PHE A 16 -2.16 5.62 2.26
N VAL A 17 -2.58 4.99 1.15
CA VAL A 17 -1.66 4.52 0.11
C VAL A 17 -0.86 5.69 -0.48
N GLN A 18 -1.49 6.86 -0.66
CA GLN A 18 -0.76 8.07 -1.08
C GLN A 18 0.29 8.50 -0.05
N GLN A 19 -0.09 8.57 1.24
CA GLN A 19 0.85 8.91 2.32
C GLN A 19 2.02 7.93 2.39
N GLU A 20 1.76 6.64 2.15
CA GLU A 20 2.81 5.63 2.09
C GLU A 20 3.76 5.86 0.92
N THR A 21 3.25 6.18 -0.28
CA THR A 21 4.12 6.53 -1.40
C THR A 21 5.02 7.72 -1.07
N GLU A 22 4.45 8.78 -0.48
CA GLU A 22 5.20 9.97 -0.04
C GLU A 22 6.25 9.63 1.03
N ARG A 23 5.89 8.81 2.03
CA ARG A 23 6.80 8.34 3.09
C ARG A 23 8.01 7.62 2.49
N PHE A 24 7.78 6.66 1.60
CA PHE A 24 8.85 5.94 0.93
C PHE A 24 9.74 6.86 0.09
N ARG A 25 9.17 7.87 -0.59
CA ARG A 25 9.96 8.86 -1.35
C ARG A 25 10.86 9.70 -0.48
N VAL A 26 10.34 10.26 0.61
CA VAL A 26 11.11 11.09 1.53
C VAL A 26 12.28 10.32 2.11
N GLN A 27 12.11 9.02 2.34
CA GLN A 27 13.10 8.15 2.99
C GLN A 27 13.87 7.26 2.00
N GLU A 28 13.74 7.50 0.68
CA GLU A 28 14.22 6.57 -0.35
C GLU A 28 15.72 6.29 -0.22
N GLU A 29 16.54 7.33 -0.05
CA GLU A 29 17.99 7.20 0.10
C GLU A 29 18.36 6.35 1.33
N TYR A 30 17.74 6.66 2.48
CA TYR A 30 17.98 5.91 3.72
C TYR A 30 17.56 4.45 3.58
N ILE A 31 16.35 4.20 3.12
CA ILE A 31 15.79 2.85 2.95
C ILE A 31 16.66 2.01 2.01
N ARG A 32 17.16 2.60 0.91
CA ARG A 32 18.10 1.94 0.01
C ARG A 32 19.42 1.60 0.69
N SER A 33 19.93 2.48 1.56
CA SER A 33 21.21 2.27 2.25
C SER A 33 21.18 1.11 3.26
N ILE A 34 20.01 0.84 3.86
CA ILE A 34 19.81 -0.25 4.81
C ILE A 34 19.17 -1.49 4.18
N TRP A 35 18.93 -1.48 2.87
CA TRP A 35 18.26 -2.59 2.20
C TRP A 35 19.14 -3.84 2.22
N ALA A 36 18.59 -4.96 2.69
CA ALA A 36 19.33 -6.21 2.78
C ALA A 36 19.84 -6.66 1.40
N GLU A 37 21.09 -7.08 1.33
CA GLU A 37 21.66 -7.64 0.11
C GLU A 37 21.02 -9.00 -0.23
N ARG A 38 20.99 -9.33 -1.53
CA ARG A 38 20.58 -10.65 -2.06
C ARG A 38 19.15 -11.08 -1.70
N THR A 39 18.25 -10.13 -1.48
CA THR A 39 16.81 -10.38 -1.37
C THR A 39 16.17 -10.62 -2.73
N LEU A 40 15.10 -11.41 -2.79
CA LEU A 40 14.30 -11.58 -4.01
C LEU A 40 13.61 -10.26 -4.43
N VAL A 41 13.21 -9.46 -3.45
CA VAL A 41 12.65 -8.12 -3.65
C VAL A 41 13.78 -7.11 -3.46
N THR A 42 14.30 -6.57 -4.57
CA THR A 42 15.35 -5.54 -4.54
C THR A 42 14.75 -4.17 -4.21
N ALA A 43 15.57 -3.25 -3.70
CA ALA A 43 15.15 -1.87 -3.49
C ALA A 43 14.64 -1.23 -4.79
N ASP A 44 15.34 -1.45 -5.91
CA ASP A 44 14.92 -0.94 -7.23
C ASP A 44 13.55 -1.44 -7.65
N PHE A 45 13.29 -2.74 -7.43
CA PHE A 45 11.97 -3.30 -7.71
C PHE A 45 10.91 -2.67 -6.82
N TRP A 46 11.16 -2.55 -5.51
CA TRP A 46 10.23 -1.95 -4.55
C TRP A 46 9.89 -0.49 -4.90
N PHE A 47 10.90 0.35 -5.13
CA PHE A 47 10.69 1.74 -5.54
C PHE A 47 10.09 1.86 -6.94
N GLY A 48 10.26 0.85 -7.80
CA GLY A 48 9.47 0.69 -9.02
C GLY A 48 7.98 0.53 -8.75
N LEU A 49 7.60 -0.27 -7.75
CA LEU A 49 6.20 -0.41 -7.33
C LEU A 49 5.63 0.87 -6.71
N VAL A 50 6.41 1.57 -5.89
CA VAL A 50 6.05 2.89 -5.35
C VAL A 50 5.74 3.85 -6.51
N SER A 51 6.67 3.97 -7.46
CA SER A 51 6.53 4.81 -8.66
C SER A 51 5.29 4.48 -9.49
N ASN A 52 5.00 3.20 -9.66
CA ASN A 52 3.84 2.76 -10.42
C ASN A 52 2.53 3.05 -9.69
N THR A 53 2.52 2.93 -8.36
CA THR A 53 1.37 3.24 -7.52
C THR A 53 1.06 4.73 -7.55
N GLU A 54 2.08 5.60 -7.45
CA GLU A 54 1.93 7.06 -7.61
C GLU A 54 1.25 7.41 -8.94
N LYS A 55 1.72 6.85 -10.06
CA LYS A 55 1.11 7.08 -11.38
C LYS A 55 -0.35 6.66 -11.42
N VAL A 56 -0.71 5.55 -10.77
CA VAL A 56 -2.12 5.12 -10.67
C VAL A 56 -2.94 6.12 -9.85
N LEU A 57 -2.41 6.58 -8.71
CA LEU A 57 -3.06 7.59 -7.87
C LEU A 57 -3.29 8.90 -8.63
N GLU A 58 -2.27 9.37 -9.36
CA GLU A 58 -2.33 10.59 -10.19
C GLU A 58 -3.35 10.47 -11.33
N TRP A 59 -3.34 9.35 -12.07
CA TRP A 59 -4.21 9.18 -13.23
C TRP A 59 -5.69 9.05 -12.89
N PHE A 60 -6.02 8.35 -11.81
CA PHE A 60 -7.42 8.09 -11.47
C PHE A 60 -7.96 9.07 -10.42
N ASN A 61 -7.10 9.68 -9.60
CA ASN A 61 -7.42 10.73 -8.64
C ASN A 61 -8.75 10.47 -7.90
N VAL A 62 -9.75 11.34 -8.08
CA VAL A 62 -11.05 11.28 -7.39
C VAL A 62 -11.87 10.02 -7.76
N THR A 63 -11.56 9.36 -8.87
CA THR A 63 -12.28 8.18 -9.36
C THR A 63 -11.96 6.92 -8.55
N LEU A 64 -10.75 6.84 -7.97
CA LEU A 64 -10.29 5.67 -7.21
C LEU A 64 -11.19 5.37 -6.02
N HIS A 65 -11.54 6.39 -5.23
CA HIS A 65 -12.36 6.18 -4.04
C HIS A 65 -13.87 6.16 -4.33
N ARG A 66 -14.31 6.49 -5.55
CA ARG A 66 -15.72 6.46 -5.96
C ARG A 66 -16.12 5.13 -6.59
N SER A 67 -15.17 4.29 -6.97
CA SER A 67 -15.43 3.04 -7.66
C SER A 67 -14.58 1.90 -7.07
N PRO A 68 -15.20 0.97 -6.32
CA PRO A 68 -14.55 -0.25 -5.82
C PRO A 68 -13.86 -1.07 -6.92
N ARG A 69 -14.42 -1.00 -8.13
CA ARG A 69 -13.86 -1.66 -9.31
C ARG A 69 -12.58 -0.98 -9.76
N VAL A 70 -12.58 0.34 -9.93
CA VAL A 70 -11.36 1.10 -10.34
C VAL A 70 -10.27 0.94 -9.30
N PHE A 71 -10.60 1.00 -8.00
CA PHE A 71 -9.67 0.73 -6.92
C PHE A 71 -9.00 -0.65 -7.07
N SER A 72 -9.82 -1.70 -7.25
CA SER A 72 -9.30 -3.07 -7.38
C SER A 72 -8.52 -3.25 -8.68
N ASP A 73 -9.09 -2.85 -9.81
CA ASP A 73 -8.55 -3.14 -11.15
C ASP A 73 -7.23 -2.41 -11.42
N HIS A 74 -6.96 -1.27 -10.76
CA HIS A 74 -5.75 -0.49 -11.01
C HIS A 74 -4.69 -0.58 -9.91
N LEU A 75 -5.07 -0.56 -8.63
CA LEU A 75 -4.07 -0.67 -7.55
C LEU A 75 -3.60 -2.12 -7.33
N PHE A 76 -4.46 -3.12 -7.58
CA PHE A 76 -4.06 -4.55 -7.51
C PHE A 76 -3.59 -5.12 -8.86
N ASN A 77 -3.30 -4.29 -9.86
CA ASN A 77 -2.87 -4.80 -11.15
C ASN A 77 -1.41 -5.29 -11.12
N GLY A 78 -1.18 -6.54 -11.55
CA GLY A 78 0.15 -7.12 -11.66
C GLY A 78 0.93 -7.05 -10.35
N TYR A 79 2.18 -6.61 -10.41
CA TYR A 79 3.05 -6.53 -9.24
C TYR A 79 2.73 -5.37 -8.29
N ASN A 80 1.91 -4.39 -8.67
CA ASN A 80 1.51 -3.30 -7.76
C ASN A 80 0.74 -3.83 -6.54
N ALA A 81 0.09 -4.99 -6.69
CA ALA A 81 -0.56 -5.69 -5.59
C ALA A 81 0.38 -5.98 -4.40
N ILE A 82 1.70 -6.14 -4.65
CA ILE A 82 2.70 -6.35 -3.62
C ILE A 82 2.77 -5.11 -2.71
N PHE A 83 3.06 -3.94 -3.29
CA PHE A 83 3.15 -2.70 -2.51
C PHE A 83 1.82 -2.37 -1.82
N LEU A 84 0.71 -2.51 -2.54
CA LEU A 84 -0.60 -2.25 -1.97
C LEU A 84 -0.93 -3.19 -0.79
N THR A 85 -0.56 -4.46 -0.88
CA THR A 85 -0.73 -5.41 0.24
C THR A 85 0.02 -4.93 1.47
N ASN A 86 1.26 -4.47 1.31
CA ASN A 86 2.04 -3.89 2.41
C ASN A 86 1.32 -2.67 3.02
N CYS A 87 0.82 -1.75 2.20
CA CYS A 87 0.05 -0.61 2.70
C CYS A 87 -1.20 -1.05 3.46
N LEU A 88 -1.93 -2.07 3.01
CA LEU A 88 -3.13 -2.53 3.70
C LEU A 88 -2.78 -3.15 5.06
N VAL A 89 -1.75 -3.97 5.13
CA VAL A 89 -1.27 -4.56 6.39
C VAL A 89 -0.78 -3.46 7.35
N GLU A 90 -0.06 -2.46 6.86
CA GLU A 90 0.32 -1.29 7.68
C GLU A 90 -0.90 -0.49 8.16
N TYR A 91 -1.91 -0.30 7.31
CA TYR A 91 -3.14 0.39 7.68
C TYR A 91 -3.92 -0.37 8.77
N ALA A 92 -3.84 -1.70 8.78
CA ALA A 92 -4.51 -2.53 9.79
C ALA A 92 -3.98 -2.30 11.22
N ASP A 93 -2.81 -1.68 11.38
CA ASP A 93 -2.25 -1.30 12.68
C ASP A 93 -2.66 0.10 13.15
N ARG A 94 -3.34 0.87 12.30
CA ARG A 94 -3.81 2.22 12.64
C ARG A 94 -5.04 2.20 13.55
N GLU A 95 -5.14 3.19 14.44
CA GLU A 95 -6.29 3.35 15.33
C GLU A 95 -7.59 3.61 14.56
N GLU A 96 -7.48 4.28 13.41
CA GLU A 96 -8.61 4.60 12.53
C GLU A 96 -9.15 3.37 11.78
N CYS A 97 -8.40 2.26 11.77
CA CYS A 97 -8.84 1.03 11.12
C CYS A 97 -9.87 0.30 11.97
N SER A 98 -11.11 0.25 11.49
CA SER A 98 -12.18 -0.46 12.22
C SER A 98 -11.82 -1.94 12.45
N PRO A 99 -12.24 -2.56 13.56
CA PRO A 99 -11.93 -3.97 13.84
C PRO A 99 -12.34 -4.92 12.71
N LYS A 100 -13.51 -4.69 12.07
CA LYS A 100 -13.98 -5.50 10.94
C LYS A 100 -13.09 -5.38 9.71
N LEU A 101 -12.64 -4.16 9.41
CA LEU A 101 -11.74 -3.94 8.27
C LEU A 101 -10.36 -4.55 8.54
N LYS A 102 -9.84 -4.40 9.76
CA LYS A 102 -8.60 -5.03 10.21
C LYS A 102 -8.64 -6.55 10.02
N GLU A 103 -9.67 -7.21 10.53
CA GLU A 103 -9.87 -8.65 10.37
C GLU A 103 -9.94 -9.06 8.89
N ALA A 104 -10.64 -8.30 8.06
CA ALA A 104 -10.74 -8.59 6.63
C ALA A 104 -9.40 -8.41 5.91
N ILE A 105 -8.63 -7.38 6.24
CA ILE A 105 -7.28 -7.18 5.70
C ILE A 105 -6.41 -8.38 6.08
N HIS A 106 -6.38 -8.75 7.35
CA HIS A 106 -5.56 -9.86 7.84
C HIS A 106 -5.96 -11.21 7.23
N LEU A 107 -7.25 -11.45 7.07
CA LEU A 107 -7.76 -12.67 6.44
C LEU A 107 -7.33 -12.78 4.97
N LEU A 108 -7.32 -11.66 4.25
CA LEU A 108 -7.08 -11.65 2.81
C LEU A 108 -5.61 -11.50 2.43
N PHE A 109 -4.83 -10.83 3.27
CA PHE A 109 -3.48 -10.38 2.93
C PHE A 109 -2.41 -10.80 3.94
N GLY A 110 -2.82 -11.40 5.07
CA GLY A 110 -1.92 -11.79 6.15
C GLY A 110 -1.63 -10.66 7.13
N HIS A 111 -0.70 -10.93 8.05
CA HIS A 111 -0.33 -10.03 9.15
C HIS A 111 1.07 -9.45 8.97
N ASP A 112 1.90 -10.07 8.14
CA ASP A 112 3.31 -9.72 8.02
C ASP A 112 3.52 -8.55 7.07
N LYS A 113 4.21 -7.53 7.57
CA LYS A 113 4.69 -6.42 6.74
C LYS A 113 5.79 -6.94 5.83
N MET A 114 5.75 -6.54 4.56
CA MET A 114 6.76 -7.01 3.59
C MET A 114 8.08 -6.26 3.73
N ILE A 115 8.04 -5.02 4.22
CA ILE A 115 9.23 -4.25 4.58
C ILE A 115 9.09 -3.80 6.03
N VAL A 116 9.93 -4.36 6.90
CA VAL A 116 10.11 -3.88 8.28
C VAL A 116 11.29 -2.93 8.26
N ALA A 117 11.07 -1.71 7.77
CA ALA A 117 12.02 -0.64 8.01
C ALA A 117 11.58 0.04 9.31
N ASP A 118 12.41 0.02 10.35
CA ASP A 118 12.24 0.89 11.50
C ASP A 118 12.50 2.33 11.04
N LEU A 119 11.46 2.97 10.54
CA LEU A 119 11.48 4.33 9.98
C LEU A 119 11.30 5.41 11.07
N ASN A 120 11.50 5.04 12.34
CA ASN A 120 11.42 5.92 13.51
C ASN A 120 12.76 6.62 13.79
N GLN A 121 13.33 7.32 12.81
CA GLN A 121 14.40 8.29 13.05
C GLN A 121 13.89 9.71 12.85
#